data_AF-A0A3D2U5T3-F1
#
_entry.id   AF-A0A3D2U5T3-F1
#
_cell.length_a   1.000
_cell.length_b   1.000
_cell.length_c   1.000
_cell.angle_alpha   90.00
_cell.angle_beta   90.00
_cell.angle_gamma   90.00
#
_symmetry.space_group_name_H-M   'P 1'
#
loop_
_entity.id
_entity.type
_entity.pdbx_description
1 polymer ?
#
loop_
_entity_poly.entity_id
_entity_poly.type
_entity_poly.pdbx_seq_one_letter_code
_entity_poly.pdbx_strand_id
1 'polypeptide(L)' 'AADTIDFKTDHVDSEAQIDAKVEFYRGQLEAYRDAVGEIFQLDRSRIAARLAFLGAGRIANLSDRP' A
#
# COMPACT_ATOMS: atom_id res chain seq x y z
N ALA A 1 -6.90 -5.44 13.90
CA ALA A 1 -5.90 -4.99 12.90
C ALA A 1 -6.45 -5.33 11.53
N ALA A 2 -6.12 -4.55 10.51
CA ALA A 2 -6.60 -4.73 9.15
C ALA A 2 -5.45 -4.59 8.14
N ASP A 3 -5.58 -5.26 7.00
CA ASP A 3 -4.63 -5.17 5.88
C ASP A 3 -5.39 -4.81 4.61
N THR A 4 -5.03 -3.69 4.00
CA THR A 4 -5.50 -3.33 2.66
C THR A 4 -4.47 -3.77 1.63
N ILE A 5 -4.93 -4.50 0.61
CA ILE A 5 -4.09 -4.98 -0.50
C ILE A 5 -4.71 -4.48 -1.79
N ASP A 6 -3.95 -3.69 -2.54
CA ASP A 6 -4.33 -3.14 -3.84
C ASP A 6 -3.52 -3.83 -4.95
N PHE A 7 -4.23 -4.50 -5.86
CA PHE A 7 -3.63 -5.29 -6.93
C PHE A 7 -3.34 -4.41 -8.13
N LYS A 8 -2.07 -4.39 -8.55
CA LYS A 8 -1.57 -3.57 -9.66
C LYS A 8 -1.07 -4.45 -10.79
N THR A 9 -1.40 -4.07 -12.03
CA THR A 9 -0.90 -4.71 -13.25
C THR A 9 0.35 -4.03 -13.80
N ASP A 10 0.85 -2.99 -13.13
CA ASP A 10 2.08 -2.29 -13.47
C ASP A 10 3.24 -3.28 -13.66
N HIS A 11 4.02 -3.02 -14.71
CA HIS A 11 5.27 -3.74 -14.93
C HIS A 11 6.37 -3.08 -14.09
N VAL A 12 7.01 -3.87 -13.23
CA VAL A 12 8.11 -3.46 -12.37
C VAL A 12 9.19 -4.54 -12.39
N ASP A 13 10.42 -4.16 -12.71
CA ASP A 13 11.53 -5.08 -12.95
C ASP A 13 12.68 -4.88 -11.94
N SER A 14 12.53 -3.92 -11.02
CA SER A 14 13.54 -3.57 -10.03
C SER A 14 12.92 -3.02 -8.76
N GLU A 15 13.64 -3.13 -7.64
CA GLU A 15 13.23 -2.52 -6.35
C GLU A 15 13.04 -1.00 -6.47
N ALA A 16 13.91 -0.31 -7.23
CA ALA A 16 13.79 1.14 -7.41
C ALA A 16 12.47 1.54 -8.11
N GLN A 17 12.00 0.74 -9.07
CA GLN A 17 10.69 0.97 -9.69
C GLN A 17 9.53 0.65 -8.74
N ILE A 18 9.68 -0.38 -7.90
CA ILE A 18 8.72 -0.70 -6.84
C ILE A 18 8.60 0.48 -5.87
N ASP A 19 9.73 1.00 -5.37
CA ASP A 19 9.76 2.15 -4.44
C ASP A 19 9.13 3.40 -5.07
N ALA A 20 9.45 3.69 -6.34
CA ALA A 20 8.85 4.79 -7.08
C ALA A 20 7.33 4.64 -7.23
N LYS A 21 6.83 3.41 -7.42
CA LYS A 21 5.40 3.13 -7.50
C LYS A 21 4.71 3.23 -6.14
N VAL A 22 5.36 2.77 -5.06
CA VAL A 22 4.85 2.96 -3.70
C VAL A 22 4.67 4.45 -3.41
N GLU A 23 5.65 5.29 -3.78
CA GLU A 23 5.55 6.73 -3.59
C GLU A 23 4.45 7.36 -4.47
N PHE A 24 4.38 6.96 -5.74
CA PHE A 24 3.32 7.40 -6.65
C PHE A 24 1.91 7.10 -6.13
N TYR A 25 1.69 5.93 -5.53
CA TYR A 25 0.40 5.52 -4.96
C TYR A 25 0.20 5.90 -3.49
N ARG A 26 1.16 6.57 -2.84
CA ARG A 26 1.11 6.87 -1.40
C ARG A 26 -0.21 7.50 -0.96
N GLY A 27 -0.66 8.56 -1.65
CA GLY A 27 -1.89 9.26 -1.28
C GLY A 27 -3.14 8.36 -1.37
N GLN A 28 -3.18 7.44 -2.32
CA GLN A 28 -4.27 6.45 -2.45
C GLN A 28 -4.23 5.44 -1.30
N LEU A 29 -3.05 4.92 -0.97
CA LEU A 29 -2.88 3.95 0.13
C LEU A 29 -3.19 4.58 1.50
N GLU A 30 -2.83 5.85 1.71
CA GLU A 30 -3.19 6.60 2.92
C GLU A 30 -4.70 6.80 3.03
N ALA A 31 -5.37 7.20 1.94
CA ALA A 31 -6.82 7.33 1.92
C ALA A 31 -7.53 6.00 2.24
N TYR A 32 -7.00 4.86 1.80
CA TYR A 32 -7.53 3.55 2.18
C TYR A 32 -7.37 3.26 3.67
N ARG A 33 -6.22 3.61 4.27
CA ARG A 33 -6.01 3.44 5.72
C ARG A 33 -6.97 4.30 6.52
N ASP A 34 -7.17 5.54 6.10
CA ASP A 34 -8.07 6.47 6.78
C ASP A 34 -9.53 5.98 6.68
N ALA A 35 -9.99 5.57 5.48
CA ALA A 35 -11.33 5.04 5.29
C ALA A 35 -11.59 3.75 6.10
N VAL A 36 -10.63 2.81 6.12
CA VAL A 36 -10.75 1.60 6.95
C VAL A 36 -10.75 1.95 8.44
N GLY A 37 -9.95 2.93 8.86
CA GLY A 37 -9.92 3.42 10.23
C GLY A 37 -11.25 3.97 10.68
N GLU A 38 -11.89 4.79 9.85
CA GLU A 38 -13.21 5.36 10.12
C GLU A 38 -14.32 4.29 10.14
N ILE A 39 -14.38 3.40 9.15
CA ILE A 39 -15.45 2.41 9.03
C ILE A 39 -15.40 1.39 10.18
N PHE A 40 -14.20 0.93 10.52
CA PHE A 40 -14.01 -0.15 11.50
C PHE A 40 -13.58 0.36 12.89
N GLN A 41 -13.49 1.68 13.08
CA GLN A 41 -13.07 2.31 14.33
C GLN A 41 -11.71 1.74 14.81
N LEU A 42 -10.76 1.65 13.87
CA LEU A 42 -9.42 1.14 14.12
C LEU A 42 -8.40 2.29 14.12
N ASP A 43 -7.47 2.24 15.06
CA ASP A 43 -6.30 3.12 15.03
C ASP A 43 -5.47 2.88 13.75
N ARG A 44 -5.03 3.97 13.10
CA ARG A 44 -4.26 3.95 11.84
C ARG A 44 -2.97 3.12 11.94
N SER A 45 -2.34 3.06 13.12
CA SER A 45 -1.16 2.20 13.38
C SER A 45 -1.47 0.70 13.29
N ARG A 46 -2.74 0.31 13.34
CA ARG A 46 -3.21 -1.08 13.25
C ARG A 46 -3.73 -1.46 11.86
N ILE A 47 -3.50 -0.59 10.87
CA ILE A 47 -3.95 -0.77 9.49
C ILE A 47 -2.73 -0.69 8.58
N ALA A 48 -2.33 -1.81 7.97
CA ALA A 48 -1.29 -1.82 6.95
C ALA A 48 -1.91 -1.63 5.56
N ALA A 49 -1.15 -1.05 4.64
CA ALA A 49 -1.52 -0.91 3.23
C ALA A 49 -0.39 -1.41 2.34
N ARG A 50 -0.75 -2.19 1.30
CA ARG A 50 0.21 -2.87 0.42
C ARG A 50 -0.21 -2.79 -1.03
N LEU A 51 0.79 -2.75 -1.91
CA LEU A 51 0.63 -2.98 -3.35
C LEU A 51 1.05 -4.41 -3.68
N ALA A 52 0.23 -5.11 -4.45
CA ALA A 52 0.56 -6.41 -5.02
C ALA A 52 0.72 -6.29 -6.54
N PHE A 53 1.96 -6.34 -7.03
CA PHE A 53 2.30 -6.25 -8.45
C PHE A 53 2.18 -7.63 -9.11
N LEU A 54 1.11 -7.83 -9.88
CA LEU A 54 0.75 -9.13 -10.44
C LEU A 54 1.78 -9.63 -11.46
N GLY A 55 2.25 -8.75 -12.35
CA GLY A 55 3.23 -9.13 -13.38
C GLY A 55 4.59 -9.54 -12.81
N ALA A 56 4.98 -8.95 -11.68
CA ALA A 56 6.26 -9.22 -11.02
C ALA A 56 6.16 -10.30 -9.93
N GLY A 57 4.95 -10.64 -9.46
CA GLY A 57 4.76 -11.51 -8.30
C GLY A 57 5.32 -10.92 -7.00
N ARG A 58 5.27 -9.59 -6.85
CA ARG A 58 5.89 -8.86 -5.72
C ARG A 58 4.87 -8.11 -4.89
N ILE A 59 5.12 -8.02 -3.59
CA ILE A 59 4.34 -7.22 -2.64
C ILE A 59 5.24 -6.12 -2.08
N ALA A 60 4.72 -4.90 -2.01
CA ALA A 60 5.39 -3.75 -1.41
C ALA A 60 4.49 -3.10 -0.35
N ASN A 61 5.09 -2.74 0.79
CA ASN A 61 4.37 -2.13 1.90
C ASN A 61 4.46 -0.61 1.83
N LEU A 62 3.38 0.07 2.20
CA LEU A 62 3.47 1.49 2.56
C LEU A 62 4.24 1.60 3.88
N SER A 63 5.41 2.22 3.85
CA SER A 63 6.14 2.60 5.06
C SER A 63 5.56 3.88 5.65
N ASP A 64 5.35 3.86 6.97
CA ASP A 64 5.17 5.07 7.76
C ASP A 64 6.51 5.81 7.76
N ARG A 65 6.50 7.09 7.36
CA ARG A 65 7.68 7.94 7.53
C ARG A 65 7.85 8.28 9.03
N PRO A 66 9.09 8.44 9.51
CA PRO A 66 9.33 9.10 10.79
C PRO A 66 8.81 10.53 10.78
#